data_AF-A0A354FFI4-F1
#
_entry.id   AF-A0A354FFI4-F1
#
_cell.length_a   1.000
_cell.length_b   1.000
_cell.length_c   1.000
_cell.angle_alpha   90.00
_cell.angle_beta   90.00
_cell.angle_gamma   90.00
#
_symmetry.space_group_name_H-M   'P 1'
#
loop_
_entity.id
_entity.type
_entity.pdbx_description
1 polymer ?
#
loop_
_entity_poly.entity_id
_entity_poly.type
_entity_poly.pdbx_seq_one_letter_code
_entity_poly.pdbx_strand_id
1 'polypeptide(L)'
;MRLVVAVTGATGAVYAVKLLDALKANNVEVHLIISRWAERTLELEVGLTAEDMRGKAAYSYAEDDLAAPVSSGSFQHDGMVIVPCSMKTLAAI
;
A
#
# COMPACT_ATOMS: atom_id res chain seq x y z
N MET A 1 -8.93 13.82 3.67
CA MET A 1 -8.97 12.81 2.61
C MET A 1 -8.37 11.52 3.16
N ARG A 2 -9.01 10.40 2.90
CA ARG A 2 -8.62 9.05 3.34
C ARG A 2 -8.50 8.15 2.12
N LEU A 3 -7.34 7.52 1.96
CA LEU A 3 -7.07 6.62 0.83
C LEU A 3 -6.57 5.26 1.31
N VAL A 4 -7.01 4.22 0.62
CA VAL A 4 -6.41 2.88 0.73
C VAL A 4 -5.30 2.77 -0.30
N VAL A 5 -4.10 2.38 0.13
CA VAL A 5 -2.96 2.17 -0.75
C VAL A 5 -2.48 0.74 -0.61
N ALA A 6 -2.51 -0.02 -1.70
CA ALA A 6 -1.96 -1.37 -1.73
C ALA A 6 -0.68 -1.40 -2.57
N VAL A 7 0.37 -2.03 -2.04
CA VAL A 7 1.65 -2.23 -2.72
C VAL A 7 1.80 -3.72 -3.00
N THR A 8 2.01 -4.09 -4.26
CA THR A 8 2.13 -5.49 -4.68
C THR A 8 3.48 -5.78 -5.33
N GLY A 9 3.81 -7.07 -5.48
CA GLY A 9 5.09 -7.54 -6.03
C GLY A 9 5.20 -7.40 -7.54
N ALA A 10 5.11 -6.17 -8.04
CA ALA A 10 5.42 -5.78 -9.40
C ALA A 10 6.59 -4.81 -9.41
N THR A 11 7.25 -4.66 -10.56
CA THR A 11 8.34 -3.71 -10.72
C THR A 11 7.85 -2.27 -10.60
N GLY A 12 8.72 -1.37 -10.13
CA GLY A 12 8.40 0.04 -9.93
C GLY A 12 8.03 0.39 -8.49
N ALA A 13 8.68 -0.23 -7.50
CA ALA A 13 8.47 0.05 -6.08
C ALA A 13 8.70 1.54 -5.73
N VAL A 14 9.55 2.24 -6.50
CA VAL A 14 9.78 3.68 -6.37
C VAL A 14 8.50 4.51 -6.48
N TYR A 15 7.51 4.07 -7.29
CA TYR A 15 6.25 4.80 -7.43
C TYR A 15 5.42 4.73 -6.15
N ALA A 16 5.42 3.59 -5.46
CA ALA A 16 4.76 3.44 -4.17
C ALA A 16 5.40 4.37 -3.12
N VAL A 17 6.73 4.41 -3.07
CA VAL A 17 7.48 5.27 -2.14
C VAL A 17 7.13 6.74 -2.38
N LYS A 18 7.20 7.20 -3.63
CA LYS A 18 6.91 8.59 -4.00
C LYS A 18 5.45 8.96 -3.78
N LEU A 19 4.52 8.04 -4.03
CA LEU A 19 3.11 8.26 -3.72
C LEU A 19 2.91 8.45 -2.22
N LEU A 20 3.43 7.55 -1.39
CA LEU A 20 3.29 7.67 0.07
C LEU A 20 3.92 8.95 0.62
N ASP A 21 5.09 9.35 0.11
CA ASP A 21 5.72 10.62 0.49
C ASP A 21 4.82 11.83 0.14
N ALA A 22 4.26 11.84 -1.07
CA ALA A 22 3.37 12.91 -1.51
C ALA A 22 2.05 12.95 -0.71
N LEU A 23 1.45 11.78 -0.45
CA LEU A 23 0.22 11.66 0.34
C LEU A 23 0.45 12.12 1.79
N LYS A 24 1.58 11.72 2.40
CA LYS A 24 1.96 12.17 3.74
C LYS A 24 2.18 13.68 3.79
N ALA A 25 2.86 14.27 2.80
CA ALA A 25 3.08 15.71 2.72
C ALA A 25 1.78 16.52 2.56
N ASN A 26 0.72 15.91 2.05
CA ASN A 26 -0.61 16.52 1.89
C ASN A 26 -1.59 16.13 3.02
N ASN A 27 -1.10 15.60 4.14
CA ASN A 27 -1.91 15.16 5.29
C ASN A 27 -3.07 14.21 4.91
N VAL A 28 -2.82 13.30 3.96
CA VAL A 28 -3.79 12.27 3.58
C VAL A 28 -3.70 11.10 4.56
N GLU A 29 -4.85 10.65 5.08
CA GLU A 29 -4.95 9.48 5.94
C GLU A 29 -4.81 8.21 5.09
N VAL A 30 -3.62 7.62 5.10
CA VAL A 30 -3.32 6.42 4.30
C VAL A 30 -3.52 5.14 5.11
N HIS A 31 -4.31 4.24 4.56
CA HIS A 31 -4.49 2.86 5.00
C HIS A 31 -3.69 1.95 4.06
N LEU A 32 -2.52 1.51 4.53
CA LEU A 32 -1.53 0.79 3.73
C LEU A 32 -1.69 -0.73 3.83
N ILE A 33 -1.60 -1.42 2.70
CA ILE A 33 -1.49 -2.89 2.60
C ILE A 33 -0.25 -3.19 1.76
N ILE A 34 0.59 -4.12 2.21
CA ILE A 34 1.79 -4.54 1.47
C ILE A 34 1.73 -6.06 1.34
N SER A 35 1.83 -6.58 0.11
CA SER A 35 1.89 -8.03 -0.09
C SER A 35 3.27 -8.57 0.27
N ARG A 36 3.37 -9.86 0.63
CA ARG A 36 4.67 -10.49 0.96
C ARG A 36 5.71 -10.33 -0.16
N TRP A 37 5.26 -10.41 -1.43
CA TRP A 37 6.17 -10.20 -2.57
C TRP A 37 6.58 -8.75 -2.75
N ALA A 38 5.73 -7.78 -2.40
CA ALA A 38 6.07 -6.37 -2.46
C ALA A 38 7.20 -6.00 -1.49
N GLU A 39 7.22 -6.59 -0.29
CA GLU A 39 8.31 -6.39 0.67
C GLU A 39 9.66 -6.74 0.04
N ARG A 40 9.73 -7.86 -0.68
CA ARG A 40 10.95 -8.27 -1.37
C ARG A 40 11.32 -7.34 -2.52
N THR A 41 10.35 -6.87 -3.29
CA THR A 41 10.62 -5.94 -4.41
C THR A 41 11.10 -4.58 -3.91
N LEU A 42 10.57 -4.09 -2.79
CA LEU A 42 11.04 -2.85 -2.15
C LEU A 42 12.53 -2.93 -1.79
N GLU A 43 12.95 -4.02 -1.16
CA GLU A 43 14.35 -4.24 -0.81
C GLU A 43 15.24 -4.28 -2.05
N LEU A 44 14.81 -4.99 -3.09
CA LEU A 44 15.60 -5.20 -4.30
C LEU A 44 15.72 -3.95 -5.18
N GLU A 45 14.65 -3.17 -5.34
CA GLU A 45 14.62 -2.04 -6.27
C GLU A 45 15.04 -0.72 -5.65
N VAL A 46 14.72 -0.50 -4.37
CA VAL A 46 14.92 0.80 -3.71
C VAL A 46 15.66 0.72 -2.38
N GLY A 47 16.02 -0.49 -1.91
CA GLY A 47 16.76 -0.69 -0.66
C GLY A 47 15.97 -0.30 0.60
N LEU A 48 14.63 -0.25 0.50
CA LEU A 48 13.74 0.07 1.61
C LEU A 48 13.03 -1.18 2.10
N THR A 49 12.72 -1.20 3.40
CA THR A 49 11.97 -2.26 4.05
C THR A 49 10.47 -1.97 4.04
N ALA A 50 9.67 -2.98 4.36
CA ALA A 50 8.25 -2.79 4.62
C ALA A 50 7.99 -1.83 5.79
N GLU A 51 8.88 -1.81 6.79
CA GLU A 51 8.77 -0.92 7.95
C GLU A 51 8.95 0.56 7.57
N ASP A 52 9.88 0.86 6.65
CA ASP A 52 10.06 2.20 6.10
C ASP A 52 8.80 2.72 5.41
N MET A 53 8.07 1.81 4.74
CA MET A 53 6.80 2.12 4.10
C MET A 53 5.67 2.31 5.13
N ARG A 54 5.60 1.44 6.15
CA ARG A 54 4.62 1.55 7.25
C ARG A 54 4.76 2.88 7.99
N GLY A 55 5.97 3.37 8.21
CA GLY A 55 6.23 4.68 8.82
C GLY A 55 5.75 5.90 8.00
N LYS A 56 5.33 5.69 6.75
CA LYS A 56 4.77 6.74 5.87
C LYS A 56 3.24 6.75 5.86
N ALA A 57 2.58 5.71 6.39
CA ALA A 57 1.12 5.59 6.41
C ALA A 57 0.54 5.90 7.80
N ALA A 58 -0.77 6.19 7.86
CA ALA A 58 -1.49 6.37 9.12
C ALA A 58 -1.79 5.02 9.78
N TYR A 59 -2.14 4.03 8.96
CA TYR A 59 -2.38 2.64 9.37
C TYR A 59 -1.75 1.68 8.37
N SER A 60 -1.36 0.50 8.85
CA SER A 60 -0.89 -0.58 7.99
C SER A 60 -1.48 -1.92 8.41
N TYR A 61 -1.87 -2.74 7.44
CA TYR A 61 -2.48 -4.04 7.66
C TYR A 61 -1.73 -5.13 6.92
N ALA A 62 -1.81 -6.35 7.43
CA ALA A 62 -1.37 -7.53 6.68
C ALA A 62 -2.35 -7.81 5.54
N GLU A 63 -1.86 -8.41 4.44
CA GLU A 63 -2.71 -8.72 3.27
C GLU A 63 -3.81 -9.75 3.55
N ASP A 64 -3.68 -10.52 4.64
CA ASP A 64 -4.61 -11.53 5.13
C ASP A 64 -5.40 -11.10 6.37
N ASP A 65 -5.33 -9.83 6.78
CA ASP A 65 -6.03 -9.30 7.95
C ASP A 65 -7.51 -8.99 7.65
N LEU A 66 -8.37 -9.97 7.90
CA LEU A 66 -9.83 -9.82 7.77
C LEU A 66 -10.45 -8.88 8.82
N ALA A 67 -9.74 -8.57 9.91
CA ALA A 67 -10.21 -7.63 10.92
C ALA A 67 -9.87 -6.17 10.58
N ALA A 68 -9.07 -5.94 9.53
CA ALA A 68 -8.75 -4.61 9.05
C ALA A 68 -10.04 -3.85 8.65
N PRO A 69 -10.20 -2.56 9.01
CA PRO A 69 -11.38 -1.79 8.65
C PRO A 69 -11.69 -1.79 7.15
N VAL A 70 -10.65 -1.79 6.31
CA VAL A 70 -10.72 -1.82 4.84
C VAL A 70 -11.41 -3.07 4.28
N SER A 71 -11.54 -4.14 5.08
CA SER A 71 -12.23 -5.37 4.72
C SER A 71 -13.76 -5.27 4.84
N SER A 72 -14.27 -4.17 5.42
CA SER A 72 -15.71 -3.92 5.61
C SER A 72 -16.23 -2.87 4.63
N GLY A 73 -17.35 -3.15 3.96
CA GLY A 73 -18.03 -2.17 3.10
C GLY A 73 -18.60 -0.95 3.83
N SER A 74 -18.72 -0.99 5.17
CA SER A 74 -19.12 0.17 5.96
C SER A 74 -17.98 1.18 6.19
N PHE A 75 -16.74 0.78 5.94
CA PHE A 75 -15.58 1.64 6.08
C PHE A 75 -15.50 2.64 4.91
N GLN A 76 -15.80 3.90 5.21
CA GLN A 76 -15.80 4.97 4.21
C GLN A 76 -14.37 5.46 3.94
N HIS A 77 -14.01 5.54 2.66
CA HIS A 77 -12.76 6.09 2.14
C HIS A 77 -12.99 6.77 0.78
N ASP A 78 -12.11 7.70 0.41
CA ASP A 78 -12.26 8.49 -0.82
C ASP A 78 -11.80 7.74 -2.08
N GLY A 79 -11.02 6.68 -1.92
CA GLY A 79 -10.56 5.85 -3.03
C GLY A 79 -9.51 4.83 -2.63
N MET A 80 -9.14 3.99 -3.60
CA MET A 80 -8.08 2.99 -3.48
C MET A 80 -7.11 3.09 -4.64
N VAL A 81 -5.82 2.95 -4.36
CA VAL A 81 -4.75 2.88 -5.36
C VAL A 81 -3.92 1.62 -5.12
N ILE A 82 -3.67 0.85 -6.18
CA ILE A 82 -2.73 -0.28 -6.15
C ILE A 82 -1.49 0.13 -6.95
N VAL A 83 -0.35 0.29 -6.28
CA VAL A 83 0.89 0.73 -6.92
C VAL A 83 2.14 0.14 -6.26
N PRO A 84 3.02 -0.53 -7.02
CA PRO A 84 2.74 -1.10 -8.34
C PRO A 84 1.70 -2.24 -8.23
N CYS A 85 0.98 -2.53 -9.32
CA CYS A 85 -0.04 -3.58 -9.39
C CYS A 85 0.48 -4.77 -10.20
N SER A 86 0.60 -5.94 -9.55
CA SER A 86 0.99 -7.19 -10.20
C SER A 86 -0.13 -7.75 -11.05
N MET A 87 0.24 -8.47 -12.12
CA MET A 87 -0.75 -9.16 -12.96
C MET A 87 -1.60 -10.16 -12.17
N LYS A 88 -1.04 -10.80 -11.13
CA LYS A 88 -1.79 -11.68 -10.23
C LYS A 88 -2.87 -10.91 -9.47
N THR A 89 -2.54 -9.73 -8.94
CA THR A 89 -3.51 -8.88 -8.23
C THR A 89 -4.56 -8.36 -9.19
N LEU A 90 -4.15 -7.86 -10.36
CA LEU A 90 -5.07 -7.34 -11.37
C LEU A 90 -6.06 -8.42 -11.84
N ALA A 91 -5.61 -9.64 -12.08
CA ALA A 91 -6.49 -10.73 -12.51
C ALA A 91 -7.42 -11.26 -11.41
N ALA A 92 -7.12 -10.99 -10.14
CA ALA A 92 -7.94 -11.39 -9.00
C ALA A 92 -9.05 -10.39 -8.68
N ILE A 93 -8.99 -9.18 -9.26
CA ILE A 93 -9.98 -8.11 -9.14
C ILE A 93 -10.86 -8.11 -10.39
#